data_AF-A0A3D1ZL72-F1
#
_entry.id   AF-A0A3D1ZL72-F1
#
_cell.length_a   1.000
_cell.length_b   1.000
_cell.length_c   1.000
_cell.angle_alpha   90.00
_cell.angle_beta   90.00
_cell.angle_gamma   90.00
#
_symmetry.space_group_name_H-M   'P 1'
#
loop_
_entity.id
_entity.type
_entity.pdbx_description
1 polymer ?
#
loop_
_entity_poly.entity_id
_entity_poly.type
_entity_poly.pdbx_seq_one_letter_code
_entity_poly.pdbx_strand_id
1 'polypeptide(L)'
;EKEINIELSDSPAGIEIMAPPGMEDMTNQLQGMFSNFSKGKKTTRKLVVKDAFKQLKDEEANKLINQDELKADAIQAAEQTGIVFIDEIDKVAKRQEASGGDVSREGVQRDLLPLIEGSTISTKHGSIKTDHILF
;
A
#
# COMPACT_ATOMS: atom_id res chain seq x y z
N GLU A 1 17.83 -32.54 -16.51
CA GLU A 1 17.79 -31.43 -15.53
C GLU A 1 17.87 -32.02 -14.12
N LYS A 2 18.52 -31.37 -13.16
CA LYS A 2 18.65 -31.91 -11.78
C LYS A 2 17.46 -31.43 -10.94
N GLU A 3 16.81 -32.37 -10.26
CA GLU A 3 15.69 -32.11 -9.34
C GLU A 3 16.15 -32.26 -7.89
N ILE A 4 15.59 -31.45 -6.99
CA ILE A 4 15.85 -31.50 -5.54
C ILE A 4 14.53 -31.47 -4.76
N ASN A 5 14.54 -32.08 -3.58
CA ASN A 5 13.47 -31.93 -2.60
C ASN A 5 13.82 -30.76 -1.69
N ILE A 6 12.91 -29.80 -1.55
CA ILE A 6 13.14 -28.63 -0.73
C ILE A 6 11.90 -28.29 0.09
N GLU A 7 12.13 -27.88 1.34
CA GLU A 7 11.10 -27.35 2.21
C GLU A 7 10.90 -25.88 1.90
N LEU A 8 9.70 -25.55 1.44
CA LEU A 8 9.32 -24.18 1.15
C LEU A 8 8.15 -23.78 2.03
N SER A 9 8.11 -22.50 2.38
CA SER A 9 6.96 -21.91 3.04
C SER A 9 5.71 -22.10 2.17
N ASP A 10 4.68 -22.76 2.71
CA ASP A 10 3.44 -22.95 1.95
C ASP A 10 2.80 -21.57 1.76
N SER A 11 2.66 -21.09 0.51
CA SER A 11 1.73 -20.01 0.24
C SER A 11 0.34 -20.55 0.55
N PRO A 12 -0.43 -19.91 1.46
CA PRO A 12 -1.78 -20.38 1.73
C PRO A 12 -2.52 -20.34 0.40
N ALA A 13 -3.02 -21.50 -0.02
CA ALA A 13 -3.95 -21.61 -1.13
C ALA A 13 -5.02 -20.54 -0.90
N GLY A 14 -5.15 -19.60 -1.83
CA GLY A 14 -6.02 -18.45 -1.70
C GLY A 14 -7.40 -18.91 -1.30
N ILE A 15 -7.82 -18.57 -0.08
CA ILE A 15 -9.23 -18.66 0.29
C ILE A 15 -9.89 -17.55 -0.52
N GLU A 16 -10.45 -17.88 -1.68
CA GLU A 16 -11.34 -16.98 -2.40
C GLU A 16 -12.61 -16.82 -1.57
N ILE A 17 -12.65 -15.76 -0.78
CA ILE A 17 -13.86 -15.35 -0.06
C ILE A 17 -14.69 -14.56 -1.08
N MET A 18 -15.74 -15.19 -1.60
CA MET A 18 -16.73 -14.49 -2.42
C MET A 18 -17.49 -13.51 -1.52
N ALA A 19 -17.12 -12.23 -1.56
CA ALA A 19 -17.78 -11.19 -0.78
C ALA A 19 -18.86 -10.43 -1.58
N PRO A 20 -19.93 -9.97 -0.91
CA PRO A 20 -20.90 -9.06 -1.50
C PRO A 20 -20.25 -7.74 -1.95
N PRO A 21 -20.79 -7.08 -2.99
CA PRO A 21 -20.28 -5.78 -3.45
C PRO A 21 -20.31 -4.74 -2.33
N GLY A 22 -19.20 -4.02 -2.16
CA GLY A 22 -18.98 -3.04 -1.09
C GLY A 22 -18.13 -3.51 0.10
N MET A 23 -17.65 -4.77 0.10
CA MET A 23 -16.75 -5.31 1.15
C MET A 23 -15.36 -5.74 0.66
N GLU A 24 -14.95 -5.27 -0.52
CA GLU A 24 -13.69 -5.66 -1.19
C GLU A 24 -12.44 -5.33 -0.35
N ASP A 25 -12.39 -4.15 0.27
CA ASP A 25 -11.27 -3.74 1.12
C ASP A 25 -11.14 -4.61 2.38
N MET A 26 -12.27 -4.97 2.98
CA MET A 26 -12.29 -5.83 4.17
C MET A 26 -11.86 -7.26 3.83
N THR A 27 -12.25 -7.79 2.68
CA THR A 27 -11.77 -9.11 2.22
C THR A 27 -10.27 -9.14 2.01
N ASN A 28 -9.70 -8.10 1.39
CA ASN A 28 -8.26 -8.00 1.18
C ASN A 28 -7.49 -7.97 2.52
N GLN A 29 -8.03 -7.27 3.51
CA GLN A 29 -7.45 -7.23 4.86
C GLN A 29 -7.53 -8.59 5.58
N LEU A 30 -8.68 -9.27 5.52
CA LEU A 30 -8.86 -10.61 6.12
C LEU A 30 -7.94 -11.64 5.48
N GLN A 31 -7.81 -11.63 4.15
CA GLN A 31 -6.88 -12.50 3.43
C GLN A 31 -5.42 -12.26 3.86
N GLY A 32 -5.03 -10.99 4.04
CA GLY A 32 -3.74 -10.61 4.61
C GLY A 32 -3.52 -11.18 6.01
N MET A 33 -4.53 -11.13 6.89
CA MET A 33 -4.47 -11.71 8.23
C MET A 33 -4.36 -13.25 8.21
N PHE A 34 -5.15 -13.94 7.40
CA PHE A 34 -5.07 -15.41 7.24
C PHE A 34 -3.72 -15.86 6.69
N SER A 35 -3.15 -15.09 5.76
CA SER A 35 -1.82 -15.36 5.21
C SER A 35 -0.73 -15.25 6.27
N ASN A 36 -0.84 -14.26 7.16
CA ASN A 36 0.09 -14.09 8.29
C ASN A 36 -0.08 -15.17 9.37
N PHE A 37 -1.29 -15.72 9.56
CA PHE A 37 -1.53 -16.82 10.50
C PHE A 37 -1.00 -18.17 9.97
N SER A 38 -1.00 -18.37 8.65
CA SER A 38 -0.43 -19.56 8.00
C SER A 38 1.09 -19.48 7.78
N LYS A 39 1.75 -18.36 8.11
CA LYS A 39 3.22 -18.22 8.07
C LYS A 39 3.85 -19.15 9.10
N GLY A 40 4.32 -20.31 8.65
CA GLY A 40 5.07 -21.25 9.49
C GLY A 40 4.97 -22.71 9.06
N LYS A 41 3.97 -23.08 8.25
CA LYS A 41 3.88 -24.43 7.70
C LYS A 41 4.79 -24.55 6.48
N LYS A 42 5.85 -25.36 6.58
CA LYS A 42 6.72 -25.71 5.44
C LYS A 42 6.26 -27.01 4.82
N THR A 43 6.18 -27.06 3.49
CA THR A 43 5.89 -28.30 2.76
C THR A 43 7.08 -28.69 1.90
N THR A 44 7.43 -29.98 1.91
CA THR A 44 8.47 -30.53 1.05
C THR A 44 7.92 -30.65 -0.36
N ARG A 45 8.52 -29.95 -1.32
CA ARG A 45 8.16 -30.05 -2.74
C ARG A 45 9.38 -30.48 -3.56
N LYS A 46 9.13 -31.27 -4.60
CA LYS A 46 10.15 -31.66 -5.59
C LYS A 46 10.14 -30.64 -6.72
N LEU A 47 11.27 -29.98 -6.94
CA LEU A 47 11.41 -28.89 -7.92
C LEU A 47 12.73 -29.02 -8.69
N VAL A 48 12.79 -28.42 -9.88
CA VAL A 48 14.05 -28.24 -10.61
C VAL A 48 14.91 -27.23 -9.87
N VAL A 49 16.23 -27.47 -9.81
CA VAL A 49 17.18 -26.62 -9.07
C VAL A 49 17.06 -25.13 -9.44
N LYS A 50 16.78 -24.82 -10.72
CA LYS A 50 16.62 -23.43 -11.20
C LYS A 50 15.46 -22.71 -10.52
N ASP A 51 14.32 -23.37 -10.37
CA ASP A 51 13.12 -22.77 -9.78
C ASP A 51 13.20 -22.71 -8.26
N ALA A 52 13.75 -23.77 -7.65
CA ALA A 52 14.01 -23.82 -6.22
C ALA A 52 14.96 -22.68 -5.78
N PHE A 53 15.99 -22.37 -6.58
CA PHE A 53 16.92 -21.29 -6.29
C PHE A 53 16.24 -19.91 -6.27
N LYS A 54 15.31 -19.65 -7.21
CA LYS A 54 14.55 -18.40 -7.22
C LYS A 54 13.68 -18.26 -5.97
N GLN A 55 12.93 -19.31 -5.63
CA GLN A 55 12.02 -19.29 -4.48
C GLN A 55 12.76 -19.14 -3.14
N LEU A 56 13.89 -19.84 -2.97
CA LEU A 56 14.73 -19.68 -1.78
C LEU A 56 15.29 -18.27 -1.64
N LYS A 57 15.75 -17.70 -2.75
CA LYS A 57 16.29 -16.34 -2.75
C LYS A 57 15.23 -15.34 -2.29
N ASP A 58 14.00 -15.49 -2.77
CA ASP A 58 12.88 -14.64 -2.38
C ASP A 58 12.50 -14.84 -0.90
N GLU A 59 12.52 -16.08 -0.39
CA GLU A 59 12.25 -16.37 1.04
C GLU A 59 13.32 -15.75 1.96
N GLU A 60 14.60 -15.94 1.65
CA GLU A 60 15.70 -15.37 2.45
C GLU A 60 15.75 -13.84 2.36
N ALA A 61 15.48 -13.26 1.18
CA ALA A 61 15.37 -11.82 1.03
C ALA A 61 14.27 -11.24 1.94
N ASN A 62 13.11 -11.89 2.03
CA ASN A 62 12.01 -11.44 2.89
C ASN A 62 12.36 -11.53 4.39
N LYS A 63 13.19 -12.49 4.82
CA LYS A 63 13.65 -12.59 6.21
C LYS A 63 14.62 -11.48 6.60
N LEU A 64 15.38 -10.96 5.64
CA LEU A 64 16.33 -9.88 5.84
C LEU A 64 15.67 -8.49 5.91
N ILE A 65 14.39 -8.39 5.55
CA ILE A 65 13.65 -7.12 5.60
C ILE A 65 13.02 -6.94 6.97
N ASN A 66 13.45 -5.90 7.68
CA ASN A 66 12.74 -5.41 8.85
C ASN A 66 11.55 -4.55 8.41
N GLN A 67 10.33 -5.10 8.54
CA GLN A 67 9.11 -4.43 8.11
C GLN A 67 8.79 -3.16 8.90
N ASP A 68 9.24 -3.05 10.15
CA ASP A 68 8.95 -1.88 10.98
C ASP A 68 9.87 -0.72 10.63
N GLU A 69 11.16 -1.01 10.41
CA GLU A 69 12.15 -0.05 9.91
C GLU A 69 11.76 0.45 8.51
N LEU A 70 11.37 -0.46 7.61
CA LEU A 70 10.91 -0.10 6.26
C LEU A 70 9.71 0.86 6.28
N LYS A 71 8.75 0.64 7.20
CA LYS A 71 7.60 1.55 7.34
C LYS A 71 8.02 2.91 7.87
N ALA A 72 8.91 2.95 8.86
CA ALA A 72 9.42 4.19 9.43
C ALA A 72 10.15 5.01 8.35
N ASP A 73 11.03 4.37 7.58
CA ASP A 73 11.77 4.99 6.48
C ASP A 73 10.82 5.51 5.39
N ALA A 74 9.79 4.73 5.03
CA ALA A 74 8.80 5.14 4.03
C ALA A 74 7.97 6.35 4.50
N ILE A 75 7.56 6.39 5.77
CA ILE A 75 6.87 7.55 6.35
C ILE A 75 7.80 8.76 6.31
N GLN A 76 9.03 8.62 6.79
CA GLN A 76 9.99 9.73 6.78
C GLN A 76 10.25 10.24 5.37
N ALA A 77 10.42 9.37 4.37
CA ALA A 77 10.61 9.74 2.99
C ALA A 77 9.39 10.50 2.44
N ALA A 78 8.17 10.03 2.73
CA ALA A 78 6.94 10.70 2.33
C ALA A 78 6.80 12.08 2.97
N GLU A 79 7.11 12.22 4.26
CA GLU A 79 7.03 13.50 4.97
C GLU A 79 8.09 14.50 4.47
N GLN A 80 9.35 14.07 4.30
CA GLN A 80 10.48 14.98 4.04
C GLN A 80 10.73 15.26 2.56
N THR A 81 10.36 14.34 1.67
CA THR A 81 10.68 14.40 0.23
C THR A 81 9.47 14.09 -0.65
N GLY A 82 8.28 13.99 -0.07
CA GLY A 82 7.05 13.75 -0.80
C GLY A 82 6.75 14.86 -1.79
N ILE A 83 6.28 14.48 -2.98
CA ILE A 83 5.81 15.39 -4.01
C ILE A 83 4.41 14.93 -4.43
N VAL A 84 3.45 15.84 -4.35
CA VAL A 84 2.09 15.68 -4.84
C VAL A 84 1.94 16.61 -6.03
N PHE A 85 1.35 16.12 -7.12
CA PHE A 85 1.02 16.95 -8.28
C PHE A 85 -0.50 16.96 -8.45
N ILE A 86 -1.08 18.16 -8.41
CA ILE A 86 -2.53 18.35 -8.61
C ILE A 86 -2.76 18.83 -10.04
N ASP A 87 -3.18 17.90 -10.90
CA ASP A 87 -3.56 18.23 -12.28
C ASP A 87 -4.94 18.92 -12.34
N GLU A 88 -5.17 19.69 -13.40
CA GLU A 88 -6.42 20.41 -13.67
C GLU A 88 -6.95 21.25 -12.50
N ILE A 89 -6.06 21.78 -11.65
CA ILE A 89 -6.43 22.64 -10.52
C ILE A 89 -7.18 23.92 -10.96
N ASP A 90 -6.99 24.33 -12.22
CA ASP A 90 -7.71 25.42 -12.86
C ASP A 90 -9.22 25.15 -13.02
N LYS A 91 -9.65 23.87 -13.09
CA LYS A 91 -11.08 23.50 -13.16
C LYS A 91 -11.82 23.75 -11.86
N VAL A 92 -11.10 23.76 -10.73
CA VAL A 92 -11.68 24.04 -9.41
C VAL A 92 -11.46 25.50 -8.98
N ALA A 93 -10.49 26.22 -9.55
CA ALA A 93 -10.30 27.65 -9.34
C ALA A 93 -11.44 28.48 -9.97
N LYS A 94 -12.00 29.43 -9.21
CA LYS A 94 -13.09 30.30 -9.69
C LYS A 94 -12.63 31.24 -10.82
N ARG A 95 -13.48 31.46 -11.82
CA ARG A 95 -13.48 32.71 -12.62
C ARG A 95 -14.38 33.72 -11.93
N GLN A 96 -13.92 34.96 -11.75
CA GLN A 96 -14.48 36.00 -10.86
C GLN A 96 -15.97 36.40 -11.07
N GLU A 97 -16.73 35.83 -12.01
CA GLU A 97 -18.02 36.41 -12.46
C GLU A 97 -19.26 35.48 -12.45
N ALA A 98 -19.17 34.19 -12.08
CA ALA A 98 -20.28 33.25 -12.31
C ALA A 98 -20.95 32.70 -11.03
N SER A 99 -22.04 33.34 -10.57
CA SER A 99 -22.81 33.01 -9.35
C SER A 99 -23.63 31.69 -9.38
N GLY A 100 -23.29 30.69 -10.20
CA GLY A 100 -24.13 29.49 -10.36
C GLY A 100 -23.32 28.21 -10.65
N GLY A 101 -23.09 27.40 -9.61
CA GLY A 101 -22.33 26.13 -9.67
C GLY A 101 -21.12 26.06 -8.72
N ASP A 102 -20.86 27.14 -7.98
CA ASP A 102 -19.59 27.37 -7.27
C ASP A 102 -19.37 26.56 -5.99
N VAL A 103 -20.43 26.14 -5.30
CA VAL A 103 -20.32 25.54 -3.95
C VAL A 103 -19.52 24.23 -3.98
N SER A 104 -19.65 23.43 -5.04
CA SER A 104 -18.91 22.18 -5.17
C SER A 104 -17.43 22.38 -5.50
N ARG A 105 -17.08 23.46 -6.22
CA ARG A 105 -15.69 23.76 -6.61
C ARG A 105 -14.91 24.39 -5.46
N GLU A 106 -15.57 25.30 -4.73
CA GLU A 106 -15.02 25.87 -3.50
C GLU A 106 -14.87 24.83 -2.40
N GLY A 107 -15.78 23.85 -2.33
CA GLY A 107 -15.66 22.71 -1.42
C GLY A 107 -14.35 21.94 -1.61
N VAL A 108 -13.98 21.65 -2.87
CA VAL A 108 -12.70 20.95 -3.17
C VAL A 108 -11.50 21.78 -2.72
N GLN A 109 -11.50 23.09 -2.96
CA GLN A 109 -10.40 23.95 -2.49
C GLN A 109 -10.30 23.95 -0.96
N ARG A 110 -11.42 24.12 -0.26
CA ARG A 110 -11.46 24.12 1.20
C ARG A 110 -10.98 22.79 1.77
N ASP A 111 -11.32 21.69 1.13
CA ASP A 111 -10.93 20.35 1.58
C ASP A 111 -9.45 20.05 1.24
N LEU A 112 -8.86 20.73 0.26
CA LEU A 112 -7.41 20.68 -0.04
C LEU A 112 -6.57 21.54 0.92
N LEU A 113 -7.12 22.61 1.49
CA LEU A 113 -6.37 23.52 2.38
C LEU A 113 -5.66 22.79 3.54
N PRO A 114 -6.30 21.89 4.31
CA PRO A 114 -5.61 21.18 5.39
C PRO A 114 -4.41 20.36 4.93
N LEU A 115 -4.40 19.86 3.69
CA LEU A 115 -3.28 19.09 3.15
C LEU A 115 -2.08 20.00 2.86
N ILE A 116 -2.34 21.18 2.31
CA ILE A 116 -1.31 22.16 1.90
C ILE A 116 -0.81 22.98 3.10
N GLU A 117 -1.69 23.31 4.05
CA GLU A 117 -1.35 24.09 5.25
C GLU A 117 -0.61 23.26 6.31
N GLY A 118 -0.65 21.93 6.19
CA GLY A 118 -0.06 21.00 7.14
C GLY A 118 -1.12 20.31 8.00
N SER A 119 -1.27 19.00 7.83
CA SER A 119 -2.13 18.16 8.65
C SER A 119 -1.52 16.78 8.86
N THR A 120 -2.05 16.04 9.84
CA THR A 120 -1.70 14.64 10.07
C THR A 120 -2.77 13.73 9.46
N ILE A 121 -2.38 12.90 8.51
CA ILE A 121 -3.24 11.94 7.81
C ILE A 121 -2.91 10.51 8.26
N SER A 122 -3.93 9.74 8.62
CA SER A 122 -3.78 8.34 9.00
C SER A 122 -3.80 7.44 7.76
N THR A 123 -2.81 6.56 7.65
CA THR A 123 -2.70 5.59 6.55
C THR A 123 -2.53 4.18 7.10
N LYS A 124 -2.63 3.16 6.23
CA LYS A 124 -2.34 1.76 6.58
C LYS A 124 -0.90 1.51 7.04
N HIS A 125 0.02 2.44 6.77
CA HIS A 125 1.44 2.34 7.13
C HIS A 125 1.79 3.13 8.40
N GLY A 126 0.94 4.08 8.80
CA GLY A 126 1.14 4.97 9.94
C GLY A 126 0.57 6.35 9.66
N SER A 127 0.72 7.25 10.63
CA SER A 127 0.36 8.65 10.47
C SER A 127 1.45 9.41 9.70
N ILE A 128 1.05 10.27 8.77
CA ILE A 128 1.94 11.10 7.95
C ILE A 128 1.58 12.56 8.17
N LYS A 129 2.59 13.39 8.42
CA LYS A 129 2.49 14.85 8.48
C LYS A 129 2.78 15.48 7.11
N THR A 130 1.90 16.36 6.64
CA THR A 130 2.02 16.94 5.30
C THR A 130 2.84 18.24 5.24
N ASP A 131 3.33 18.74 6.39
CA ASP A 131 4.00 20.04 6.56
C ASP A 131 5.19 20.29 5.62
N HIS A 132 5.86 19.23 5.16
CA HIS A 132 7.06 19.29 4.32
C HIS A 132 6.88 18.63 2.94
N ILE A 133 5.65 18.25 2.60
CA ILE A 133 5.33 17.71 1.29
C ILE A 133 5.25 18.87 0.28
N LEU A 134 5.90 18.71 -0.87
CA LEU A 134 5.77 19.63 -1.99
C LEU A 134 4.48 19.32 -2.75
N PHE A 135 3.59 20.30 -2.89
CA PHE A 135 2.36 20.22 -3.69
C PHE A 135 2.47 21.04 -4.98
#